data_AF-A0ABC8JET2-F1
#
_entry.id   AF-A0ABC8JET2-F1
#
_cell.length_a   1.000
_cell.length_b   1.000
_cell.length_c   1.000
_cell.angle_alpha   90.00
_cell.angle_beta   90.00
_cell.angle_gamma   90.00
#
_symmetry.space_group_name_H-M   'P 1'
#
loop_
_entity.id
_entity.type
_entity.pdbx_description
1 polymer ?
#
loop_
_entity_poly.entity_id
_entity_poly.type
_entity_poly.pdbx_seq_one_letter_code
_entity_poly.pdbx_strand_id
1 'polypeptide(L)'
;MKSDLPRAYPTYNCLPPDVKTRWFRAFAKKIDWEPSITETVKVLYEKKAQKTFSSNLCAWKDKWKLNKDPPDWVSEIAWEGCVLLWQDDKVEAKSSRNSTNRRSERGCYGIAIHNTGATSFKTRKEEMITENGGEEPGMLAFLEDAHRNRKSGDICDKKVKRIVETVKEKITDQLTQGGSTDKTILPKQRSNTLILKEIPVIKGHRFGFGTLPDPG
;
A
#
# COMPACT_ATOMS: atom_id res chain seq x y z
N MET A 1 23.26 15.67 27.05
CA MET A 1 22.43 16.66 26.32
C MET A 1 21.06 16.03 26.09
N LYS A 2 19.99 16.65 26.59
CA LYS A 2 18.60 16.21 26.34
C LYS A 2 18.16 16.63 24.94
N SER A 3 17.11 16.02 24.41
CA SER A 3 16.63 16.19 23.04
C SER A 3 16.16 17.63 22.82
N ASP A 4 16.57 18.24 21.71
CA ASP A 4 16.04 19.54 21.23
C ASP A 4 14.63 19.35 20.63
N LEU A 5 13.71 18.87 21.48
CA LEU A 5 12.30 18.70 21.18
C LEU A 5 11.52 19.50 22.23
N PRO A 6 10.85 20.60 21.85
CA PRO A 6 10.11 21.45 22.80
C PRO A 6 8.85 20.77 23.33
N ARG A 7 8.31 19.80 22.57
CA ARG A 7 7.18 18.94 22.92
C ARG A 7 7.17 17.70 22.03
N ALA A 8 6.22 16.81 22.25
CA ALA A 8 5.99 15.68 21.36
C ALA A 8 5.37 16.08 20.03
N TYR A 9 5.77 15.37 18.96
CA TYR A 9 5.24 15.55 17.62
C TYR A 9 4.95 14.18 17.00
N PRO A 10 3.77 13.98 16.38
CA PRO A 10 3.38 12.67 15.85
C PRO A 10 4.18 12.27 14.60
N THR A 11 4.72 13.25 13.86
CA THR A 11 5.56 13.00 12.68
C THR A 11 6.62 14.10 12.55
N TYR A 12 7.70 13.82 11.81
CA TYR A 12 8.73 14.80 11.48
C TYR A 12 8.16 16.04 10.77
N ASN A 13 7.13 15.86 9.93
CA ASN A 13 6.52 16.95 9.20
C ASN A 13 5.84 17.97 10.12
N CYS A 14 5.33 17.53 11.27
CA CYS A 14 4.73 18.38 12.29
C CYS A 14 5.75 19.20 13.09
N LEU A 15 7.06 18.93 12.96
CA LEU A 15 8.08 19.72 13.63
C LEU A 15 8.10 21.16 13.07
N PRO A 16 8.26 22.16 13.95
CA PRO A 16 8.46 23.54 13.54
C PRO A 16 9.68 23.69 12.60
N PRO A 17 9.61 24.59 11.60
CA PRO A 17 10.73 24.82 10.68
C PRO A 17 12.04 25.22 11.37
N ASP A 18 11.97 25.95 12.47
CA ASP A 18 13.13 26.37 13.26
C ASP A 18 13.83 25.17 13.92
N VAL A 19 13.09 24.19 14.43
CA VAL A 19 13.65 22.94 14.98
C VAL A 19 14.40 22.17 13.88
N LYS A 20 13.76 21.98 12.72
CA LYS A 20 14.38 21.30 11.57
C LYS A 20 15.67 22.03 11.13
N THR A 21 15.62 23.36 11.08
CA THR A 21 16.78 24.20 10.73
C THR A 21 17.91 24.06 11.74
N ARG A 22 17.60 24.06 13.05
CA ARG A 22 18.62 23.86 14.11
C ARG A 22 19.27 22.49 14.00
N TRP A 23 18.49 21.44 13.78
CA TRP A 23 19.01 20.08 13.62
C TRP A 23 19.91 19.94 12.40
N PHE A 24 19.51 20.53 11.26
CA PHE A 24 20.36 20.55 10.07
C PHE A 24 21.66 21.32 10.30
N ARG A 25 21.62 22.49 10.96
CA ARG A 25 22.83 23.23 11.33
C ARG A 25 23.75 22.44 12.25
N ALA A 26 23.20 21.72 13.22
CA ALA A 26 23.98 20.87 14.12
C ALA A 26 24.64 19.70 13.38
N PHE A 27 23.95 19.14 12.38
CA PHE A 27 24.50 18.15 11.45
C PHE A 27 25.61 18.74 10.57
N ALA A 28 25.38 19.92 9.99
CA ALA A 28 26.32 20.63 9.13
C ALA A 28 27.64 21.00 9.81
N LYS A 29 27.62 21.20 11.13
CA LYS A 29 28.84 21.44 11.92
C LYS A 29 29.74 20.19 12.04
N LYS A 30 29.21 19.00 11.81
CA LYS A 30 29.92 17.73 12.05
C LYS A 30 30.42 17.07 10.77
N ILE A 31 29.89 17.47 9.62
CA ILE A 31 30.19 16.85 8.34
C ILE A 31 30.54 17.97 7.38
N ASP A 32 31.64 17.82 6.67
CA ASP A 32 32.09 18.74 5.65
C ASP A 32 31.61 18.29 4.26
N TRP A 33 31.35 19.24 3.37
CA TRP A 33 30.97 18.99 1.98
C TRP A 33 31.20 20.23 1.11
N GLU A 34 31.33 20.02 -0.20
CA GLU A 34 31.51 21.11 -1.15
C GLU A 34 30.28 22.05 -1.17
N PRO A 35 30.43 23.38 -1.07
CA PRO A 35 29.30 24.30 -1.03
C PRO A 35 28.31 24.14 -2.18
N SER A 36 28.78 23.74 -3.37
CA SER A 36 27.97 23.51 -4.58
C SER A 36 26.88 22.43 -4.41
N ILE A 37 27.09 21.45 -3.52
CA ILE A 37 26.14 20.35 -3.28
C ILE A 37 25.24 20.55 -2.05
N THR A 38 25.29 21.74 -1.42
CA THR A 38 24.57 22.01 -0.16
C THR A 38 23.08 21.72 -0.23
N GLU A 39 22.40 22.09 -1.33
CA GLU A 39 20.96 21.85 -1.46
C GLU A 39 20.66 20.35 -1.60
N THR A 40 21.48 19.61 -2.34
CA THR A 40 21.39 18.14 -2.43
C THR A 40 21.57 17.49 -1.06
N VAL A 41 22.57 17.93 -0.29
CA VAL A 41 22.81 17.42 1.08
C VAL A 41 21.60 17.69 1.98
N LYS A 42 21.01 18.89 1.89
CA LYS A 42 19.81 19.25 2.65
C LYS A 42 18.61 18.35 2.33
N VAL A 43 18.34 18.10 1.05
CA VAL A 43 17.26 17.20 0.62
C VAL A 43 17.48 15.76 1.13
N LEU A 44 18.71 15.26 1.05
CA LEU A 44 19.05 13.93 1.54
C LEU A 44 18.96 13.85 3.07
N TYR A 45 19.41 14.89 3.75
CA TYR A 45 19.30 15.01 5.20
C TYR A 45 17.83 14.98 5.63
N GLU A 46 16.95 15.75 5.00
CA GLU A 46 15.52 15.77 5.36
C GLU A 46 14.87 14.39 5.20
N LYS A 47 15.15 13.69 4.08
CA LYS A 47 14.68 12.31 3.87
C LYS A 47 15.16 11.38 4.97
N LYS A 48 16.44 11.48 5.35
CA LYS A 48 17.03 10.66 6.41
C LYS A 48 16.45 11.00 7.77
N ALA A 49 16.32 12.28 8.09
CA ALA A 49 15.77 12.77 9.35
C ALA A 49 14.31 12.33 9.53
N GLN A 50 13.49 12.44 8.48
CA GLN A 50 12.10 11.97 8.49
C GLN A 50 12.00 10.47 8.80
N LYS A 51 12.83 9.66 8.13
CA LYS A 51 12.89 8.20 8.35
C LYS A 51 13.34 7.88 9.77
N THR A 52 14.45 8.44 10.22
CA THR A 52 15.02 8.20 11.55
C THR A 52 14.07 8.65 12.66
N PHE A 53 13.43 9.81 12.53
CA PHE A 53 12.47 10.32 13.50
C PHE A 53 11.29 9.36 13.67
N SER A 54 10.73 8.87 12.55
CA SER A 54 9.62 7.91 12.57
C SER A 54 10.04 6.58 13.22
N SER A 55 11.24 6.08 12.90
CA SER A 55 11.78 4.86 13.53
C SER A 55 11.99 5.03 15.02
N ASN A 56 12.50 6.18 15.46
CA ASN A 56 12.69 6.48 16.89
C ASN A 56 11.35 6.49 17.63
N LEU A 57 10.32 7.15 17.09
CA LEU A 57 8.98 7.16 17.70
C LEU A 57 8.41 5.74 17.85
N CYS A 58 8.59 4.87 16.85
CA CYS A 58 8.19 3.47 16.96
C CYS A 58 8.93 2.76 18.10
N ALA A 59 10.26 2.87 18.14
CA ALA A 59 11.08 2.23 19.18
C ALA A 59 10.73 2.75 20.59
N TRP A 60 10.44 4.04 20.71
CA TRP A 60 9.98 4.67 21.95
C TRP A 60 8.62 4.13 22.38
N LYS A 61 7.67 4.00 21.44
CA LYS A 61 6.35 3.43 21.71
C LYS A 61 6.46 1.97 22.17
N ASP A 62 7.37 1.19 21.59
CA ASP A 62 7.61 -0.20 22.01
C ASP A 62 8.21 -0.27 23.41
N LYS A 63 9.16 0.61 23.77
CA LYS A 63 9.67 0.74 25.14
C LYS A 63 8.55 1.08 26.13
N TRP A 64 7.73 2.06 25.79
CA TRP A 64 6.61 2.49 26.63
C TRP A 64 5.63 1.33 26.90
N LYS A 65 5.25 0.57 25.86
CA LYS A 65 4.39 -0.63 26.02
C LYS A 65 4.99 -1.71 26.91
N LEU A 66 6.32 -1.77 27.00
CA LEU A 66 7.05 -2.70 27.86
C LEU A 66 7.35 -2.12 29.24
N ASN A 67 6.79 -0.95 29.60
CA ASN A 67 7.08 -0.22 30.83
C ASN A 67 8.57 0.03 31.05
N LYS A 68 9.32 0.30 29.97
CA LYS A 68 10.75 0.64 30.02
C LYS A 68 10.94 2.15 29.97
N ASP A 69 12.04 2.59 30.58
CA ASP A 69 12.42 4.00 30.60
C ASP A 69 12.69 4.58 29.19
N PRO A 70 12.39 5.88 28.98
CA PRO A 70 12.80 6.58 27.78
C PRO A 70 14.31 6.52 27.58
N PRO A 71 14.81 6.65 26.34
CA PRO A 71 16.25 6.87 26.13
C PRO A 71 16.73 8.12 26.89
N ASP A 72 17.94 8.07 27.45
CA ASP A 72 18.50 9.13 28.31
C ASP A 72 18.52 10.52 27.66
N TRP A 73 18.66 10.55 26.35
CA TRP A 73 18.71 11.76 25.55
C TRP A 73 17.33 12.33 25.24
N VAL A 74 16.22 11.68 25.57
CA VAL A 74 14.86 12.22 25.39
C VAL A 74 14.51 13.06 26.62
N SER A 75 13.97 14.26 26.40
CA SER A 75 13.45 15.11 27.48
C SER A 75 12.16 14.52 28.04
N GLU A 76 11.94 14.71 29.34
CA GLU A 76 10.73 14.26 30.04
C GLU A 76 9.46 14.82 29.38
N ILE A 77 9.45 16.13 29.09
CA ILE A 77 8.36 16.81 28.36
C ILE A 77 8.06 16.15 27.00
N ALA A 78 9.09 15.77 26.24
CA ALA A 78 8.88 15.12 24.95
C ALA A 78 8.36 13.69 25.11
N TRP A 79 8.82 12.97 26.14
CA TRP A 79 8.36 11.62 26.44
C TRP A 79 6.89 11.61 26.90
N GLU A 80 6.55 12.40 27.91
CA GLU A 80 5.17 12.52 28.43
C GLU A 80 4.20 12.93 27.32
N GLY A 81 4.58 13.91 26.49
CA GLY A 81 3.78 14.30 25.34
C GLY A 81 3.58 13.15 24.34
N CYS A 82 4.58 12.29 24.15
CA CYS A 82 4.44 11.12 23.26
C CYS A 82 3.50 10.09 23.86
N VAL A 83 3.59 9.85 25.18
CA VAL A 83 2.68 8.96 25.91
C VAL A 83 1.23 9.45 25.77
N LEU A 84 0.97 10.73 26.00
CA LEU A 84 -0.36 11.33 25.81
C LEU A 84 -0.88 11.14 24.38
N LEU A 85 -0.04 11.37 23.36
CA LEU A 85 -0.41 11.13 21.96
C LEU A 85 -0.72 9.67 21.66
N TRP A 86 -0.07 8.72 22.33
CA TRP A 86 -0.29 7.29 22.10
C TRP A 86 -1.50 6.74 22.86
N GLN A 87 -1.87 7.38 23.97
CA GLN A 87 -3.07 7.06 24.76
C GLN A 87 -4.34 7.71 24.20
N ASP A 88 -4.24 8.65 23.25
CA ASP A 88 -5.41 9.21 22.57
C ASP A 88 -6.21 8.10 21.85
N ASP A 89 -7.48 7.94 22.24
CA ASP A 89 -8.39 6.92 21.71
C ASP A 89 -8.49 6.94 20.17
N LYS A 90 -8.43 8.12 19.55
CA LYS A 90 -8.49 8.24 18.08
C LYS A 90 -7.23 7.67 17.45
N VAL A 91 -6.07 7.91 18.08
CA VAL A 91 -4.78 7.37 17.62
C VAL A 91 -4.76 5.86 17.81
N GLU A 92 -5.22 5.36 18.96
CA GLU A 92 -5.33 3.93 19.23
C GLU A 92 -6.28 3.25 18.24
N ALA A 93 -7.51 3.73 18.11
CA ALA A 93 -8.52 3.17 17.21
C ALA A 93 -8.03 3.13 15.75
N LYS A 94 -7.37 4.20 15.30
CA LYS A 94 -6.76 4.25 13.95
C LYS A 94 -5.65 3.20 13.81
N SER A 95 -4.77 3.08 14.80
CA SER A 95 -3.66 2.12 14.77
C SER A 95 -4.14 0.66 14.82
N SER A 96 -5.15 0.37 15.66
CA SER A 96 -5.79 -0.94 15.78
C SER A 96 -6.46 -1.33 14.46
N ARG A 97 -7.30 -0.45 13.89
CA ARG A 97 -7.92 -0.68 12.57
C ARG A 97 -6.88 -0.96 11.49
N ASN A 98 -5.80 -0.18 11.45
CA ASN A 98 -4.73 -0.38 10.47
C ASN A 98 -4.01 -1.72 10.66
N SER A 99 -3.77 -2.13 11.92
CA SER A 99 -3.19 -3.43 12.24
C SER A 99 -4.10 -4.57 11.79
N THR A 100 -5.39 -4.51 12.13
CA THR A 100 -6.41 -5.49 11.71
C THR A 100 -6.50 -5.59 10.20
N ASN A 101 -6.50 -4.45 9.49
CA ASN A 101 -6.52 -4.43 8.02
C ASN A 101 -5.26 -5.10 7.42
N ARG A 102 -4.08 -4.85 8.00
CA ARG A 102 -2.81 -5.47 7.55
C ARG A 102 -2.75 -6.97 7.85
N ARG A 103 -3.43 -7.43 8.90
CA ARG A 103 -3.50 -8.83 9.31
C ARG A 103 -4.79 -9.52 8.84
N SER A 104 -5.52 -8.92 7.91
CA SER A 104 -6.80 -9.45 7.45
C SER A 104 -6.60 -10.78 6.71
N GLU A 105 -7.30 -11.82 7.16
CA GLU A 105 -7.27 -13.14 6.53
C GLU A 105 -8.31 -13.30 5.41
N ARG A 106 -9.28 -12.37 5.30
CA ARG A 106 -10.34 -12.35 4.28
C ARG A 106 -11.04 -13.71 4.06
N GLY A 107 -11.20 -14.55 5.09
CA GLY A 107 -11.71 -15.91 4.96
C GLY A 107 -10.64 -16.89 4.45
N CYS A 108 -9.49 -16.95 5.13
CA CYS A 108 -8.34 -17.81 4.81
C CYS A 108 -7.60 -17.48 3.49
N TYR A 109 -7.95 -16.38 2.80
CA TYR A 109 -7.28 -15.91 1.58
C TYR A 109 -6.07 -15.00 1.84
N GLY A 110 -5.82 -14.64 3.09
CA GLY A 110 -4.71 -13.77 3.48
C GLY A 110 -4.90 -12.31 3.02
N ILE A 111 -3.81 -11.54 3.02
CA ILE A 111 -3.80 -10.12 2.65
C ILE A 111 -4.15 -9.95 1.17
N ALA A 112 -4.85 -8.86 0.82
CA ALA A 112 -5.13 -8.51 -0.57
C ALA A 112 -3.86 -8.07 -1.29
N ILE A 113 -3.55 -8.69 -2.42
CA ILE A 113 -2.32 -8.42 -3.19
C ILE A 113 -2.70 -8.04 -4.62
N HIS A 114 -2.18 -6.91 -5.11
CA HIS A 114 -2.18 -6.56 -6.54
C HIS A 114 -0.74 -6.32 -7.00
N ASN A 115 -0.49 -6.43 -8.30
CA ASN A 115 0.85 -6.35 -8.89
C ASN A 115 0.99 -5.25 -9.96
N THR A 116 0.13 -4.22 -9.92
CA THR A 116 0.22 -3.03 -10.78
C THR A 116 1.28 -2.00 -10.33
N GLY A 117 2.03 -2.27 -9.24
CA GLY A 117 3.05 -1.36 -8.74
C GLY A 117 2.48 -0.01 -8.29
N ALA A 118 3.15 1.08 -8.71
CA ALA A 118 2.69 2.46 -8.46
C ALA A 118 1.60 2.93 -9.44
N THR A 119 1.22 2.09 -10.41
CA THR A 119 0.22 2.39 -11.42
C THR A 119 -1.17 2.06 -10.88
N SER A 120 -2.11 2.99 -11.05
CA SER A 120 -3.51 2.78 -10.69
C SER A 120 -4.17 1.73 -11.60
N PHE A 121 -5.24 1.09 -11.14
CA PHE A 121 -6.02 0.17 -11.98
C PHE A 121 -6.57 0.84 -13.23
N LYS A 122 -6.95 2.13 -13.14
CA LYS A 122 -7.40 2.94 -14.28
C LYS A 122 -6.28 3.11 -15.31
N THR A 123 -5.13 3.61 -14.88
CA THR A 123 -3.98 3.81 -15.75
C THR A 123 -3.52 2.49 -16.37
N ARG A 124 -3.48 1.41 -15.59
CA ARG A 124 -3.09 0.10 -16.12
C ARG A 124 -4.08 -0.42 -17.18
N LYS A 125 -5.37 -0.15 -17.01
CA LYS A 125 -6.40 -0.49 -18.02
C LYS A 125 -6.21 0.31 -19.30
N GLU A 126 -5.90 1.60 -19.19
CA GLU A 126 -5.59 2.48 -20.33
C GLU A 126 -4.31 2.04 -21.08
N GLU A 127 -3.28 1.62 -20.34
CA GLU A 127 -2.07 1.01 -20.91
C GLU A 127 -2.43 -0.27 -21.68
N MET A 128 -3.24 -1.16 -21.10
CA MET A 128 -3.69 -2.38 -21.78
C MET A 128 -4.53 -2.09 -23.03
N ILE A 129 -5.36 -1.05 -23.02
CA ILE A 129 -6.10 -0.60 -24.23
C ILE A 129 -5.11 -0.20 -25.33
N THR A 130 -4.07 0.55 -24.97
CA THR A 130 -3.03 0.98 -25.92
C THR A 130 -2.23 -0.22 -26.45
N GLU A 131 -1.84 -1.14 -25.56
CA GLU A 131 -1.14 -2.39 -25.89
C GLU A 131 -1.97 -3.29 -26.84
N ASN A 132 -3.29 -3.27 -26.72
CA ASN A 132 -4.22 -4.05 -27.53
C ASN A 132 -4.69 -3.32 -28.81
N GLY A 133 -4.02 -2.24 -29.22
CA GLY A 133 -4.38 -1.50 -30.44
C GLY A 133 -5.70 -0.73 -30.35
N GLY A 134 -6.09 -0.30 -29.14
CA GLY A 134 -7.31 0.45 -28.87
C GLY A 134 -8.47 -0.40 -28.34
N GLU A 135 -8.34 -1.72 -28.32
CA GLU A 135 -9.39 -2.63 -27.86
C GLU A 135 -9.36 -2.83 -26.34
N GLU A 136 -10.50 -2.66 -25.69
CA GLU A 136 -10.60 -2.80 -24.24
C GLU A 136 -10.39 -4.26 -23.81
N PRO A 137 -9.54 -4.53 -22.79
CA PRO A 137 -9.34 -5.88 -22.31
C PRO A 137 -10.63 -6.50 -21.73
N GLY A 138 -10.79 -7.81 -21.88
CA GLY A 138 -11.81 -8.56 -21.14
C GLY A 138 -11.59 -8.47 -19.63
N MET A 139 -12.65 -8.60 -18.84
CA MET A 139 -12.56 -8.52 -17.37
C MET A 139 -11.63 -9.58 -16.79
N LEU A 140 -11.70 -10.81 -17.32
CA LEU A 140 -10.80 -11.90 -16.91
C LEU A 140 -9.34 -11.54 -17.20
N ALA A 141 -9.03 -11.10 -18.42
CA ALA A 141 -7.67 -10.76 -18.82
C ALA A 141 -7.09 -9.60 -17.98
N PHE A 142 -7.89 -8.57 -17.71
CA PHE A 142 -7.48 -7.47 -16.86
C PHE A 142 -7.25 -7.90 -15.40
N LEU A 143 -8.14 -8.73 -14.85
CA LEU A 143 -8.02 -9.26 -13.49
C LEU A 143 -6.74 -10.11 -13.35
N GLU A 144 -6.42 -10.91 -14.35
CA GLU A 144 -5.18 -11.67 -14.39
C GLU A 144 -3.96 -10.77 -14.44
N ASP A 145 -3.91 -9.81 -15.36
CA ASP A 145 -2.75 -8.91 -15.51
C ASP A 145 -2.52 -8.06 -14.24
N ALA A 146 -3.59 -7.52 -13.64
CA ALA A 146 -3.50 -6.68 -12.46
C ALA A 146 -3.02 -7.43 -11.21
N HIS A 147 -3.25 -8.75 -11.13
CA HIS A 147 -2.89 -9.59 -9.98
C HIS A 147 -1.73 -10.55 -10.26
N ARG A 148 -1.23 -10.62 -11.49
CA ARG A 148 -0.11 -11.47 -11.89
C ARG A 148 1.23 -10.94 -11.41
N ASN A 149 2.00 -11.81 -10.78
CA ASN A 149 3.39 -11.55 -10.46
C ASN A 149 4.21 -11.48 -11.75
N ARG A 150 4.88 -10.35 -12.00
CA ARG A 150 5.69 -10.19 -13.22
C ARG A 150 6.90 -11.13 -13.27
N LYS A 151 7.38 -11.63 -12.13
CA LYS A 151 8.52 -12.56 -12.05
C LYS A 151 8.11 -14.03 -12.16
N SER A 152 7.11 -14.47 -11.38
CA SER A 152 6.70 -15.89 -11.40
C SER A 152 5.63 -16.21 -12.44
N GLY A 153 4.88 -15.19 -12.90
CA GLY A 153 3.71 -15.39 -13.77
C GLY A 153 2.43 -15.77 -13.04
N ASP A 154 2.50 -16.10 -11.74
CA ASP A 154 1.34 -16.54 -10.96
C ASP A 154 0.48 -15.39 -10.44
N ILE A 155 -0.80 -15.69 -10.19
CA ILE A 155 -1.69 -14.81 -9.43
C ILE A 155 -1.37 -14.94 -7.94
N CYS A 156 -0.86 -13.86 -7.34
CA CYS A 156 -0.44 -13.89 -5.92
C CYS A 156 -1.62 -13.86 -4.94
N ASP A 157 -2.72 -13.19 -5.30
CA ASP A 157 -3.89 -13.12 -4.42
C ASP A 157 -4.68 -14.43 -4.50
N LYS A 158 -4.74 -15.17 -3.38
CA LYS A 158 -5.39 -16.48 -3.32
C LYS A 158 -6.87 -16.43 -3.69
N LYS A 159 -7.57 -15.34 -3.37
CA LYS A 159 -9.00 -15.21 -3.68
C LYS A 159 -9.20 -14.93 -5.17
N VAL A 160 -8.39 -14.04 -5.74
CA VAL A 160 -8.41 -13.78 -7.19
C VAL A 160 -8.02 -15.02 -7.97
N LYS A 161 -7.00 -15.77 -7.53
CA LYS A 161 -6.57 -17.02 -8.16
C LYS A 161 -7.73 -18.03 -8.23
N ARG A 162 -8.42 -18.27 -7.11
CA ARG A 162 -9.61 -19.14 -7.06
C ARG A 162 -10.70 -18.69 -8.05
N ILE A 163 -11.02 -17.39 -8.08
CA ILE A 163 -12.05 -16.84 -8.97
C ILE A 163 -11.66 -17.05 -10.44
N VAL A 164 -10.41 -16.77 -10.79
CA VAL A 164 -9.89 -16.95 -12.15
C VAL A 164 -9.94 -18.41 -12.57
N GLU A 165 -9.51 -19.33 -11.71
CA GLU A 165 -9.56 -20.78 -11.95
C GLU A 165 -11.01 -21.25 -12.18
N THR A 166 -11.93 -20.89 -11.28
CA THR A 166 -13.36 -21.22 -11.42
C THR A 166 -13.98 -20.66 -12.70
N VAL A 167 -13.64 -19.44 -13.11
CA VAL A 167 -14.16 -18.88 -14.37
C VAL A 167 -13.56 -19.59 -15.58
N LYS A 168 -12.26 -19.94 -15.57
CA LYS A 168 -11.63 -20.69 -16.65
C LYS A 168 -12.24 -22.08 -16.82
N GLU A 169 -12.56 -22.76 -15.72
CA GLU A 169 -13.29 -24.03 -15.73
C GLU A 169 -14.66 -23.86 -16.39
N LYS A 170 -15.45 -22.87 -15.95
CA LYS A 170 -16.78 -22.59 -16.55
C LYS A 170 -16.71 -22.22 -18.04
N ILE A 171 -15.65 -21.54 -18.47
CA ILE A 171 -15.42 -21.24 -19.90
C ILE A 171 -15.14 -22.53 -20.66
N THR A 172 -14.28 -23.40 -20.12
CA THR A 172 -13.92 -24.70 -20.73
C THR A 172 -15.15 -25.61 -20.86
N ASP A 173 -15.98 -25.68 -19.82
CA ASP A 173 -17.21 -26.48 -19.82
C ASP A 173 -18.19 -26.01 -20.92
N GLN A 174 -18.38 -24.70 -21.07
CA GLN A 174 -19.26 -24.13 -22.09
C GLN A 174 -18.74 -24.34 -23.51
N LEU A 175 -17.41 -24.35 -23.71
CA LEU A 175 -16.82 -24.65 -25.01
C LEU A 175 -17.01 -26.12 -25.37
N THR A 176 -16.86 -27.03 -24.39
CA THR A 176 -16.98 -28.48 -24.58
C THR A 176 -18.42 -28.93 -24.86
N GLN A 177 -19.42 -28.28 -24.25
CA GLN A 177 -20.84 -28.57 -24.50
C GLN A 177 -21.36 -28.01 -25.85
N GLY A 178 -20.60 -27.13 -26.51
CA GLY A 178 -21.09 -26.27 -27.60
C GLY A 178 -21.07 -26.84 -29.02
N GLY A 179 -20.74 -28.13 -29.21
CA GLY A 179 -20.97 -28.93 -30.44
C GLY A 179 -20.70 -28.27 -31.80
N SER A 180 -19.71 -27.37 -31.92
CA SER A 180 -19.46 -26.59 -33.14
C SER A 180 -17.97 -26.51 -33.42
N THR A 181 -17.58 -26.84 -34.64
CA THR A 181 -16.21 -26.96 -35.17
C THR A 181 -15.42 -25.65 -35.28
N ASP A 182 -15.90 -24.54 -34.70
CA ASP A 182 -15.29 -23.19 -34.77
C ASP A 182 -15.34 -22.48 -33.41
N LYS A 183 -14.67 -22.98 -32.36
CA LYS A 183 -14.66 -22.29 -31.06
C LYS A 183 -13.36 -22.45 -30.27
N THR A 184 -12.31 -21.79 -30.71
CA THR A 184 -11.08 -21.65 -29.90
C THR A 184 -11.27 -20.64 -28.75
N ILE A 185 -12.27 -19.73 -28.82
CA ILE A 185 -12.42 -18.61 -27.87
C ILE A 185 -13.91 -18.31 -27.57
N LEU A 186 -14.27 -18.17 -26.29
CA LEU A 186 -15.60 -17.71 -25.85
C LEU A 186 -15.73 -16.19 -26.03
N PRO A 187 -16.86 -15.64 -26.53
CA PRO A 187 -17.02 -14.20 -26.70
C PRO A 187 -16.76 -13.39 -25.41
N LYS A 188 -16.06 -12.25 -25.54
CA LYS A 188 -15.70 -11.34 -24.42
C LYS A 188 -16.87 -11.04 -23.49
N GLN A 189 -18.05 -10.75 -24.04
CA GLN A 189 -19.27 -10.46 -23.26
C GLN A 189 -19.71 -11.63 -22.38
N ARG A 190 -19.64 -12.87 -22.91
CA ARG A 190 -20.00 -14.07 -22.14
C ARG A 190 -19.00 -14.34 -21.02
N SER A 191 -17.71 -14.20 -21.30
CA SER A 191 -16.64 -14.32 -20.29
C SER A 191 -16.81 -13.28 -19.17
N ASN A 192 -17.07 -12.01 -19.53
CA ASN A 192 -17.33 -10.94 -18.56
C ASN A 192 -18.56 -11.25 -17.68
N THR A 193 -19.62 -11.82 -18.25
CA THR A 193 -20.81 -12.21 -17.49
C THR A 193 -20.50 -13.29 -16.45
N LEU A 194 -19.63 -14.26 -16.78
CA LEU A 194 -19.18 -15.28 -15.83
C LEU A 194 -18.37 -14.66 -14.68
N ILE A 195 -17.46 -13.74 -15.01
CA ILE A 195 -16.68 -13.01 -14.01
C ILE A 195 -17.60 -12.21 -13.07
N LEU A 196 -18.58 -11.48 -13.60
CA LEU A 196 -19.50 -10.67 -12.80
C LEU A 196 -20.33 -11.51 -11.81
N LYS A 197 -20.62 -12.77 -12.14
CA LYS A 197 -21.31 -13.71 -11.24
C LYS A 197 -20.43 -14.21 -10.10
N GLU A 198 -19.12 -14.37 -10.33
CA GLU A 198 -18.18 -14.84 -9.31
C GLU A 198 -17.66 -13.73 -8.39
N ILE A 199 -17.63 -12.49 -8.88
CA ILE A 199 -16.98 -11.38 -8.18
C ILE A 199 -17.99 -10.56 -7.36
N PRO A 200 -17.86 -10.55 -6.02
CA PRO A 200 -18.75 -9.76 -5.17
C PRO A 200 -18.47 -8.26 -5.29
N VAL A 201 -19.50 -7.45 -5.05
CA VAL A 201 -19.39 -6.01 -4.82
C VAL A 201 -19.09 -5.79 -3.34
N ILE A 202 -17.99 -5.12 -3.03
CA ILE A 202 -17.56 -4.78 -1.68
C ILE A 202 -17.46 -3.27 -1.58
N LYS A 203 -18.31 -2.65 -0.75
CA LYS A 203 -18.36 -1.19 -0.54
C LYS A 203 -18.49 -0.41 -1.86
N GLY A 204 -19.34 -0.89 -2.77
CA GLY A 204 -19.59 -0.25 -4.07
C GLY A 204 -18.56 -0.54 -5.17
N HIS A 205 -17.55 -1.38 -4.90
CA HIS A 205 -16.52 -1.73 -5.88
C HIS A 205 -16.47 -3.23 -6.16
N ARG A 206 -16.28 -3.61 -7.43
CA ARG A 206 -16.04 -5.00 -7.83
C ARG A 206 -14.70 -5.48 -7.27
N PHE A 207 -14.72 -6.58 -6.53
CA PHE A 207 -13.51 -7.14 -5.95
C PHE A 207 -12.46 -7.46 -7.04
N GLY A 208 -11.22 -7.02 -6.84
CA GLY A 208 -10.13 -7.23 -7.80
C GLY A 208 -10.03 -6.18 -8.93
N PHE A 209 -10.90 -5.17 -8.95
CA PHE A 209 -10.88 -4.10 -9.98
C PHE A 209 -10.52 -2.71 -9.41
N GLY A 210 -10.14 -2.63 -8.12
CA GLY A 210 -9.80 -1.37 -7.47
C GLY A 210 -10.98 -0.39 -7.47
N THR A 211 -10.72 0.84 -7.91
CA THR A 211 -11.72 1.92 -7.99
C THR A 211 -12.32 2.08 -9.39
N LEU A 212 -12.13 1.11 -10.29
CA LEU A 212 -12.78 1.15 -11.59
C LEU A 212 -14.30 1.15 -11.42
N PRO A 213 -15.05 1.88 -12.27
CA PRO A 213 -16.50 1.81 -12.31
C PRO A 213 -16.96 0.37 -12.51
N ASP A 214 -18.11 0.01 -11.92
CA ASP A 214 -18.73 -1.28 -12.21
C ASP A 214 -19.08 -1.33 -13.71
N PRO A 215 -18.56 -2.29 -14.48
CA PRO A 215 -18.88 -2.40 -15.91
C PRO A 215 -20.28 -2.99 -16.19
N GLY A 216 -21.12 -3.11 -15.15
CA GLY A 216 -22.48 -3.66 -15.21
C GLY A 216 -23.51 -2.68 -15.74
#